data_AF-A0A9P8DFG5-F1
#
_entry.id   AF-A0A9P8DFG5-F1
#
_cell.length_a   1.000
_cell.length_b   1.000
_cell.length_c   1.000
_cell.angle_alpha   90.00
_cell.angle_beta   90.00
_cell.angle_gamma   90.00
#
_symmetry.space_group_name_H-M   'P 1'
#
loop_
_entity.id
_entity.type
_entity.pdbx_description
1 polymer ?
#
loop_
_entity_poly.entity_id
_entity_poly.type
_entity_poly.pdbx_seq_one_letter_code
_entity_poly.pdbx_strand_id
1 'polypeptide(L)'
;MAAGCENFCSSYLVNAILAAACHAYTKAAHRTEFWNPQALQYQFFAEARRIRELEAREDSLTTIQGLLVSTNTYNMNSMDEIGFSYIVQAISMGNRMKIFNTYPSTMDDNSKVSRGLTAWGAFHFQA
;
A
#
# COMPACT_ATOMS: atom_id res chain seq x y z
N MET A 1 -14.13 5.01 7.43
CA MET A 1 -13.97 6.12 6.47
C MET A 1 -14.40 7.41 7.14
N ALA A 2 -13.48 8.35 7.36
CA ALA A 2 -13.86 9.63 7.95
C ALA A 2 -14.59 10.48 6.89
N ALA A 3 -15.88 10.77 7.12
CA ALA A 3 -16.70 11.70 6.33
C ALA A 3 -16.95 11.37 4.83
N GLY A 4 -16.79 10.11 4.39
CA GLY A 4 -17.12 9.72 3.00
C GLY A 4 -16.16 10.25 1.93
N CYS A 5 -15.00 10.77 2.32
CA CYS A 5 -13.97 11.24 1.40
C CYS A 5 -13.00 10.09 1.08
N GLU A 6 -13.18 9.46 -0.09
CA GLU A 6 -12.42 8.27 -0.53
C GLU A 6 -11.15 8.63 -1.34
N ASN A 7 -10.93 9.91 -1.64
CA ASN A 7 -9.87 10.36 -2.56
C ASN A 7 -8.45 9.92 -2.14
N PHE A 8 -8.21 9.76 -0.83
CA PHE A 8 -6.92 9.37 -0.26
C PHE A 8 -7.03 8.26 0.78
N CYS A 9 -8.17 7.55 0.82
CA CYS A 9 -8.42 6.48 1.76
C CYS A 9 -9.24 5.39 1.08
N SER A 10 -8.75 4.16 1.10
CA SER A 10 -9.48 2.99 0.63
C SER A 10 -9.39 1.86 1.65
N SER A 11 -10.36 0.95 1.62
CA SER A 11 -10.34 -0.25 2.48
C SER A 11 -9.06 -1.08 2.25
N TYR A 12 -8.59 -1.17 1.00
CA TYR A 12 -7.33 -1.82 0.68
C TYR A 12 -6.15 -1.17 1.42
N LEU A 13 -5.98 0.15 1.27
CA LEU A 13 -4.88 0.88 1.89
C LEU A 13 -4.92 0.78 3.42
N VAL A 14 -6.10 0.90 4.02
CA VAL A 14 -6.26 0.80 5.48
C VAL A 14 -5.85 -0.58 5.98
N ASN A 15 -6.30 -1.66 5.34
CA ASN A 15 -5.91 -3.02 5.74
C ASN A 15 -4.41 -3.26 5.55
N ALA A 16 -3.80 -2.76 4.48
CA ALA A 16 -2.35 -2.85 4.27
C ALA A 16 -1.56 -2.14 5.38
N ILE A 17 -1.98 -0.92 5.76
CA ILE A 17 -1.36 -0.16 6.87
C ILE A 17 -1.51 -0.90 8.20
N LEU A 18 -2.70 -1.42 8.50
CA LEU A 18 -2.94 -2.15 9.74
C LEU A 18 -2.11 -3.43 9.82
N ALA A 19 -1.95 -4.17 8.72
CA ALA A 19 -1.08 -5.33 8.65
C ALA A 19 0.39 -4.96 8.98
N ALA A 20 0.92 -3.91 8.35
CA ALA A 20 2.27 -3.42 8.64
C ALA A 20 2.43 -2.93 10.08
N ALA A 21 1.43 -2.23 10.62
CA ALA A 21 1.45 -1.73 12.00
C ALA A 21 1.43 -2.87 13.04
N CYS A 22 0.69 -3.95 12.79
CA CYS A 22 0.65 -5.12 13.68
C CYS A 22 2.02 -5.78 13.85
N HIS A 23 2.88 -5.76 12.83
CA HIS A 23 4.24 -6.27 12.93
C HIS A 23 5.09 -5.42 13.91
N ALA A 24 4.99 -4.10 13.81
CA ALA A 24 5.72 -3.15 14.66
C ALA A 24 5.15 -3.07 16.10
N TYR A 25 3.86 -3.37 16.28
CA TYR A 25 3.20 -3.27 17.58
C TYR A 25 3.60 -4.43 18.51
N THR A 26 4.42 -4.13 19.52
CA THR A 26 5.01 -5.15 20.41
C THR A 26 4.00 -5.93 21.26
N LYS A 27 2.80 -5.38 21.48
CA LYS A 27 1.73 -6.04 22.25
C LYS A 27 0.76 -6.85 21.38
N ALA A 28 0.95 -6.89 20.06
CA ALA A 28 0.17 -7.79 19.21
C ALA A 28 0.53 -9.25 19.54
N ALA A 29 -0.49 -10.05 19.86
CA ALA A 29 -0.34 -11.49 20.00
C ALA A 29 0.12 -12.10 18.67
N HIS A 30 1.01 -13.09 18.73
CA HIS A 30 1.48 -13.85 17.56
C HIS A 30 2.14 -12.98 16.47
N ARG A 31 2.66 -11.78 16.80
CA ARG A 31 3.16 -10.82 15.79
C ARG A 31 4.29 -11.32 14.89
N THR A 32 5.07 -12.31 15.34
CA THR A 32 6.15 -12.92 14.56
C THR A 32 5.69 -14.12 13.74
N GLU A 33 4.46 -14.59 13.96
CA GLU A 33 3.88 -15.75 13.32
C GLU A 33 3.04 -15.30 12.11
N PHE A 34 3.70 -14.78 11.07
CA PHE A 34 3.00 -14.25 9.90
C PHE A 34 2.16 -15.31 9.15
N TRP A 35 2.40 -16.60 9.43
CA TRP A 35 1.63 -17.73 8.90
C TRP A 35 0.40 -18.09 9.74
N ASN A 36 0.25 -17.51 10.94
CA ASN A 36 -0.81 -17.85 11.88
C ASN A 36 -2.11 -17.05 11.56
N PRO A 37 -3.22 -17.73 11.21
CA PRO A 37 -4.49 -17.04 10.91
C PRO A 37 -5.12 -16.30 12.10
N GLN A 38 -4.71 -16.61 13.33
CA GLN A 38 -5.14 -15.92 14.54
C GLN A 38 -4.33 -14.64 14.81
N ALA A 39 -3.20 -14.43 14.12
CA ALA A 39 -2.44 -13.18 14.22
C ALA A 39 -3.19 -12.03 13.50
N LEU A 40 -3.27 -10.86 14.14
CA LEU A 40 -3.93 -9.68 13.54
C LEU A 40 -3.27 -9.26 12.22
N GLN A 41 -1.94 -9.36 12.14
CA GLN A 41 -1.20 -9.10 10.90
C GLN A 41 -1.71 -9.99 9.77
N TYR A 42 -1.89 -11.29 10.01
CA TYR A 42 -2.40 -12.21 9.01
C TYR A 42 -3.80 -11.80 8.56
N GLN A 43 -4.70 -11.51 9.50
CA GLN A 43 -6.10 -11.19 9.20
C GLN A 43 -6.22 -9.94 8.34
N PHE A 44 -5.56 -8.84 8.72
CA PHE A 44 -5.55 -7.62 7.93
C PHE A 44 -4.90 -7.82 6.56
N PHE A 45 -3.83 -8.61 6.50
CA PHE A 45 -3.13 -8.84 5.25
C PHE A 45 -3.92 -9.75 4.29
N ALA A 46 -4.59 -10.77 4.80
CA ALA A 46 -5.50 -11.62 4.05
C ALA A 46 -6.65 -10.79 3.47
N GLU A 47 -7.23 -9.87 4.24
CA GLU A 47 -8.27 -8.97 3.76
C GLU A 47 -7.75 -7.98 2.72
N ALA A 48 -6.56 -7.39 2.92
CA ALA A 48 -5.93 -6.54 1.93
C ALA A 48 -5.73 -7.27 0.59
N ARG A 49 -5.28 -8.53 0.63
CA ARG A 49 -5.14 -9.37 -0.57
C ARG A 49 -6.48 -9.65 -1.24
N ARG A 50 -7.49 -10.04 -0.47
CA ARG A 50 -8.85 -10.29 -0.97
C ARG A 50 -9.41 -9.06 -1.69
N ILE A 51 -9.28 -7.88 -1.08
CA ILE A 51 -9.72 -6.62 -1.71
C ILE A 51 -8.92 -6.34 -2.98
N ARG A 52 -7.59 -6.52 -2.94
CA ARG A 52 -6.74 -6.26 -4.12
C ARG A 52 -7.09 -7.16 -5.30
N GLU A 53 -7.41 -8.42 -5.05
CA GLU A 53 -7.85 -9.37 -6.09
C GLU A 53 -9.18 -8.95 -6.72
N LEU A 54 -10.11 -8.38 -5.93
CA LEU A 54 -11.38 -7.86 -6.42
C LEU A 54 -11.23 -6.53 -7.19
N GLU A 55 -10.33 -5.65 -6.74
CA GLU A 55 -10.07 -4.32 -7.30
C GLU A 55 -8.94 -4.30 -8.35
N ALA A 56 -8.50 -5.46 -8.83
CA ALA A 56 -7.25 -5.59 -9.62
C ALA A 56 -7.16 -4.71 -10.88
N ARG A 57 -8.30 -4.18 -11.37
CA ARG A 57 -8.40 -3.40 -12.60
C ARG A 57 -8.38 -1.89 -12.41
N GLU A 58 -8.47 -1.39 -11.18
CA GLU A 58 -8.58 0.06 -10.94
C GLU A 58 -7.23 0.69 -10.60
N ASP A 59 -6.84 1.68 -11.42
CA ASP A 59 -5.69 2.53 -11.14
C ASP A 59 -6.09 3.66 -10.19
N SER A 60 -5.64 3.57 -8.95
CA SER A 60 -5.86 4.61 -7.95
C SER A 60 -4.59 4.91 -7.15
N LEU A 61 -4.53 6.11 -6.58
CA LEU A 61 -3.37 6.51 -5.77
C LEU A 61 -3.27 5.67 -4.49
N THR A 62 -4.41 5.34 -3.88
CA THR A 62 -4.48 4.52 -2.66
C THR A 62 -4.10 3.08 -2.93
N THR A 63 -4.37 2.56 -4.13
CA THR A 63 -3.85 1.26 -4.57
C THR A 63 -2.33 1.26 -4.68
N ILE A 64 -1.73 2.28 -5.30
CA ILE A 64 -0.26 2.39 -5.37
C ILE A 64 0.33 2.42 -3.96
N GLN A 65 -0.22 3.25 -3.07
CA GLN A 65 0.21 3.36 -1.68
C GLN A 65 0.07 2.02 -0.93
N GLY A 66 -1.05 1.32 -1.11
CA GLY A 66 -1.30 0.03 -0.48
C GLY A 66 -0.35 -1.05 -0.98
N LEU A 67 0.02 -1.03 -2.27
CA LEU A 67 1.04 -1.93 -2.83
C LEU A 67 2.40 -1.69 -2.17
N LEU A 68 2.85 -0.44 -2.07
CA LEU A 68 4.11 -0.07 -1.43
C LEU A 68 4.16 -0.45 0.05
N VAL A 69 3.06 -0.26 0.79
CA VAL A 69 2.96 -0.70 2.19
C VAL A 69 2.98 -2.22 2.30
N SER A 70 2.27 -2.92 1.40
CA SER A 70 2.25 -4.39 1.36
C SER A 70 3.63 -4.97 1.06
N THR A 71 4.42 -4.33 0.20
CA THR A 71 5.82 -4.69 -0.04
C THR A 71 6.62 -4.68 1.27
N ASN A 72 6.47 -3.64 2.10
CA ASN A 72 7.15 -3.59 3.38
C ASN A 72 6.76 -4.77 4.29
N THR A 73 5.47 -5.13 4.33
CA THR A 73 5.00 -6.32 5.06
C THR A 73 5.60 -7.61 4.50
N TYR A 74 5.67 -7.79 3.17
CA TYR A 74 6.30 -8.96 2.58
C TYR A 74 7.79 -9.06 2.94
N ASN A 75 8.52 -7.95 2.85
CA ASN A 75 9.95 -7.93 3.17
C ASN A 75 10.21 -8.23 4.67
N MET A 76 9.35 -7.72 5.56
CA MET A 76 9.42 -8.05 7.00
C MET A 76 9.24 -9.55 7.28
N ASN A 77 8.54 -10.27 6.41
CA ASN A 77 8.31 -11.71 6.53
C ASN A 77 9.22 -12.54 5.61
N SER A 78 10.30 -11.96 5.08
CA SER A 78 11.26 -12.60 4.18
C SER A 78 10.61 -13.16 2.89
N MET A 79 9.57 -12.50 2.39
CA MET A 79 8.85 -12.83 1.15
C MET A 79 9.21 -11.85 0.02
N ASP A 80 10.50 -11.57 -0.14
CA ASP A 80 11.00 -10.46 -0.94
C ASP A 80 10.60 -10.57 -2.42
N GLU A 81 10.55 -11.78 -3.00
CA GLU A 81 10.13 -11.98 -4.39
C GLU A 81 8.69 -11.52 -4.63
N ILE A 82 7.80 -11.82 -3.68
CA ILE A 82 6.40 -11.36 -3.74
C ILE A 82 6.36 -9.85 -3.53
N GLY A 83 7.12 -9.32 -2.57
CA GLY A 83 7.26 -7.89 -2.33
C GLY A 83 7.71 -7.11 -3.58
N PHE A 84 8.67 -7.66 -4.33
CA PHE A 84 9.16 -7.09 -5.59
C PHE A 84 8.07 -7.03 -6.66
N SER A 85 7.25 -8.08 -6.80
CA SER A 85 6.13 -8.08 -7.75
C SER A 85 5.13 -6.95 -7.47
N TYR A 86 4.94 -6.56 -6.21
CA TYR A 86 4.08 -5.45 -5.80
C TYR A 86 4.72 -4.09 -6.14
N ILE A 87 6.04 -3.94 -6.02
CA ILE A 87 6.78 -2.75 -6.46
C ILE A 87 6.61 -2.55 -7.96
N VAL A 88 6.82 -3.60 -8.77
CA VAL A 88 6.67 -3.54 -10.23
C VAL A 88 5.26 -3.09 -10.62
N GLN A 89 4.24 -3.64 -9.96
CA GLN A 89 2.85 -3.21 -10.16
C GLN A 89 2.64 -1.73 -9.79
N ALA A 90 3.14 -1.30 -8.62
CA ALA A 90 3.01 0.08 -8.15
C ALA A 90 3.66 1.09 -9.11
N ILE A 91 4.86 0.78 -9.63
CA ILE A 91 5.56 1.62 -10.62
C ILE A 91 4.80 1.64 -11.94
N SER A 92 4.33 0.49 -12.41
CA SER A 92 3.54 0.39 -13.64
C SER A 92 2.26 1.23 -13.57
N MET A 93 1.54 1.17 -12.44
CA MET A 93 0.38 2.00 -12.15
C MET A 93 0.74 3.49 -12.06
N GLY A 94 1.82 3.83 -11.36
CA GLY A 94 2.29 5.21 -11.22
C GLY A 94 2.62 5.86 -12.56
N ASN A 95 3.18 5.10 -13.50
CA ASN A 95 3.43 5.55 -14.87
C ASN A 95 2.13 5.85 -15.63
N ARG A 96 1.14 4.95 -15.57
CA ARG A 96 -0.19 5.17 -16.20
C ARG A 96 -0.90 6.39 -15.62
N MET A 97 -0.81 6.57 -14.30
CA MET A 97 -1.38 7.70 -13.58
C MET A 97 -0.53 8.99 -13.65
N LYS A 98 0.66 8.93 -14.29
CA LYS A 98 1.62 10.04 -14.43
C LYS A 98 2.00 10.69 -13.10
N ILE A 99 2.12 9.91 -12.02
CA ILE A 99 2.49 10.45 -10.70
C ILE A 99 3.95 10.89 -10.63
N PHE A 100 4.80 10.41 -11.55
CA PHE A 100 6.23 10.72 -11.64
C PHE A 100 6.55 11.92 -12.52
N ASN A 101 5.53 12.54 -13.15
CA ASN A 101 5.70 13.67 -14.05
C ASN A 101 5.51 15.00 -13.31
N THR A 102 5.90 16.11 -13.96
CA THR A 102 5.51 17.44 -13.51
C THR A 102 4.00 17.60 -13.50
N TYR A 103 3.46 18.10 -12.38
CA TYR A 103 2.02 18.29 -12.21
C TYR A 103 1.54 19.59 -12.88
N PRO A 104 0.34 19.60 -13.49
CA PRO A 104 -0.22 20.82 -14.04
C PRO A 104 -0.53 21.83 -12.93
N SER A 105 -0.44 23.13 -13.24
CA SER A 105 -0.74 24.21 -12.29
C SER A 105 -2.18 24.17 -11.78
N THR A 106 -3.09 23.60 -12.57
CA THR A 106 -4.52 23.43 -12.27
C THR A 106 -4.85 22.32 -11.27
N MET A 107 -3.89 21.45 -10.93
CA MET A 107 -4.09 20.41 -9.91
C MET A 107 -4.13 21.05 -8.52
N ASP A 108 -5.02 20.57 -7.65
CA ASP A 108 -5.08 21.04 -6.27
C ASP A 108 -3.83 20.62 -5.47
N ASP A 109 -3.50 21.39 -4.44
CA ASP A 109 -2.25 21.20 -3.71
C ASP A 109 -2.23 19.89 -2.91
N ASN A 110 -3.37 19.41 -2.41
CA ASN A 110 -3.44 18.12 -1.71
C ASN A 110 -3.10 16.98 -2.66
N SER A 111 -3.67 16.97 -3.87
CA SER A 111 -3.35 15.98 -4.91
C SER A 111 -1.87 16.02 -5.30
N LYS A 112 -1.27 17.20 -5.44
CA LYS A 112 0.17 17.33 -5.74
C LYS A 112 1.02 16.73 -4.62
N VAL A 113 0.71 17.07 -3.36
CA VAL A 113 1.44 16.56 -2.19
C VAL A 113 1.30 15.04 -2.09
N SER A 114 0.08 14.50 -2.17
CA SER A 114 -0.16 13.06 -2.08
C SER A 114 0.53 12.29 -3.21
N ARG A 115 0.50 12.79 -4.44
CA ARG A 115 1.22 12.16 -5.57
C ARG A 115 2.74 12.25 -5.40
N GLY A 116 3.26 13.40 -4.97
CA GLY A 116 4.68 13.61 -4.74
C GLY A 116 5.22 12.69 -3.64
N LEU A 117 4.51 12.57 -2.51
CA LEU A 117 4.87 11.65 -1.43
C LEU A 117 4.81 10.19 -1.88
N THR A 118 3.80 9.82 -2.67
CA THR A 118 3.68 8.46 -3.21
C THR A 118 4.82 8.14 -4.19
N ALA A 119 5.18 9.10 -5.06
CA ALA A 119 6.30 8.96 -5.98
C ALA A 119 7.64 8.81 -5.22
N TRP A 120 7.84 9.61 -4.17
CA TRP A 120 9.01 9.50 -3.29
C TRP A 120 9.07 8.14 -2.58
N GLY A 121 7.93 7.66 -2.06
CA GLY A 121 7.84 6.32 -1.47
C GLY A 121 8.19 5.21 -2.46
N ALA A 122 7.74 5.32 -3.72
CA ALA A 122 8.09 4.35 -4.76
C ALA A 122 9.58 4.39 -5.16
N PHE A 123 10.23 5.56 -5.07
CA PHE A 123 11.67 5.70 -5.29
C PHE A 123 12.50 4.98 -4.22
N HIS A 124 12.06 4.99 -2.96
CA HIS A 124 12.76 4.32 -1.86
C HIS A 124 13.00 2.82 -2.10
N PHE A 125 12.10 2.16 -2.82
CA PHE A 125 12.21 0.73 -3.13
C PHE A 125 13.03 0.42 -4.39
N GLN A 126 13.58 1.43 -5.07
CA GLN A 126 14.42 1.30 -6.27
C GLN A 126 15.91 1.59 -6.00
N ALA A 127 16.26 2.03 -4.78
CA ALA A 127 17.61 2.35 -4.36
C ALA A 127 18.26 1.14 -3.65
#